data_AF-A0A0A9Z3B9-F1
#
_entry.id   AF-A0A0A9Z3B9-F1
#
_cell.length_a   1.000
_cell.length_b   1.000
_cell.length_c   1.000
_cell.angle_alpha   90.00
_cell.angle_beta   90.00
_cell.angle_gamma   90.00
#
_symmetry.space_group_name_H-M   'P 1'
#
loop_
_entity.id
_entity.type
_entity.pdbx_description
1 polymer ?
#
loop_
_entity_poly.entity_id
_entity_poly.type
_entity_poly.pdbx_seq_one_letter_code
_entity_poly.pdbx_strand_id
1 'polypeptide(L)'
;MFTIYLLGLCFYPPWKDYCSTPSKYMHLETDVEDDHIQSEESSGALSPPTYVPIKWEEKQEKCSGSESDDSSLHRAVKFCKLAEVRQMSASHASDAFWARLSYHASIKASHIARRAANKLSVDQVAKIAFYFCLLWFVANYTFQAALAYTDAGTVALLSSSSSVFTLLLAALFPAGAADRFTFSKLLAVIFSIVGLIVISVSHSTLEMSIPLGFLLPLLSAFLYASYLVFLRRIVENDEKLEIPMFFGFVGLFNLLLLWPVFFLLHYCRWESFEWPNKHQWTFIIINGLVGTVLSEALWLWGCLLTSSLIATLALSLTIPLSIVADMVLSSVEYSALFFIGSVPVFFSLVFVMFLNHHENADPVCTFLRRLSHRESRISEAELEQRESLISINEDHEA
;
A
#
# COMPACT_ATOMS: atom_id res chain seq x y z
N MET A 1 3.29 -12.60 -14.56
CA MET A 1 2.01 -11.90 -14.76
C MET A 1 2.25 -10.40 -14.89
N PHE A 2 2.73 -9.70 -13.86
CA PHE A 2 3.07 -8.26 -13.95
C PHE A 2 4.29 -7.94 -14.84
N THR A 3 5.19 -8.89 -15.06
CA THR A 3 6.26 -8.78 -16.07
C THR A 3 5.73 -8.76 -17.50
N ILE A 4 4.59 -9.41 -17.76
CA ILE A 4 3.90 -9.38 -19.06
C ILE A 4 3.24 -8.01 -19.26
N TYR A 5 2.77 -7.38 -18.18
CA TYR A 5 2.29 -6.00 -18.20
C TYR A 5 3.42 -5.01 -18.58
N LEU A 6 4.64 -5.19 -18.07
CA LEU A 6 5.81 -4.43 -18.51
C LEU A 6 6.21 -4.69 -19.96
N LEU A 7 6.10 -5.94 -20.44
CA LEU A 7 6.31 -6.26 -21.86
C LEU A 7 5.26 -5.55 -22.72
N GLY A 8 3.99 -5.49 -22.29
CA GLY A 8 2.95 -4.68 -22.94
C GLY A 8 3.29 -3.19 -22.97
N LEU A 9 3.83 -2.63 -21.88
CA LEU A 9 4.31 -1.24 -21.80
C LEU A 9 5.52 -0.97 -22.71
N CYS A 10 6.41 -1.94 -22.89
CA CYS A 10 7.59 -1.82 -23.75
C CYS A 10 7.25 -1.97 -25.25
N PHE A 11 6.30 -2.84 -25.59
CA PHE A 11 5.97 -3.17 -26.98
C PHE A 11 4.76 -2.39 -27.54
N TYR A 12 3.95 -1.75 -26.69
CA TYR A 12 2.77 -1.00 -27.12
C TYR A 12 2.96 0.52 -26.91
N PRO A 13 3.18 1.32 -27.98
CA PRO A 13 3.48 2.75 -27.90
C PRO A 13 2.48 3.61 -27.10
N PRO A 14 1.14 3.42 -27.19
CA PRO A 14 0.22 4.32 -26.50
C PRO A 14 0.20 4.12 -24.97
N TRP A 15 0.70 2.99 -24.45
CA TRP A 15 0.85 2.78 -23.00
C TRP A 15 2.06 3.53 -22.44
N LYS A 16 3.12 3.67 -23.25
CA LYS A 16 4.29 4.48 -22.94
C LYS A 16 3.94 5.97 -22.86
N ASP A 17 3.09 6.45 -23.77
CA ASP A 17 2.68 7.86 -23.81
C ASP A 17 1.88 8.28 -22.57
N TYR A 18 1.10 7.35 -21.99
CA TYR A 18 0.36 7.57 -20.73
C TYR A 18 1.25 7.73 -19.50
N CYS A 19 2.45 7.12 -19.51
CA CYS A 19 3.40 7.18 -18.40
C CYS A 19 4.49 8.25 -18.57
N SER A 20 4.75 8.71 -19.81
CA SER A 20 5.92 9.54 -20.15
C SER A 20 5.60 10.99 -20.52
N THR A 21 4.32 11.36 -20.61
CA THR A 21 3.95 12.77 -20.84
C THR A 21 3.78 13.49 -19.50
N PRO A 22 4.77 14.29 -19.05
CA PRO A 22 4.51 15.23 -17.97
C PRO A 22 3.43 16.20 -18.46
N SER A 23 2.39 16.39 -17.65
CA SER A 23 1.41 17.45 -17.87
C SER A 23 2.15 18.79 -17.80
N LYS A 24 2.46 19.37 -18.97
CA LYS A 24 3.21 20.65 -19.12
C LYS A 24 2.58 21.82 -18.39
N TYR A 25 1.30 21.72 -18.02
CA TYR A 25 0.60 22.69 -17.18
C TYR A 25 0.69 22.25 -15.71
N MET A 26 1.81 22.60 -15.08
CA MET A 26 1.91 22.60 -13.63
C MET A 26 2.24 24.02 -13.17
N HIS A 27 1.33 24.58 -12.37
CA HIS A 27 1.36 25.90 -11.73
C HIS A 27 1.08 27.15 -12.61
N LEU A 28 -0.15 27.68 -12.53
CA LEU A 28 -0.32 29.12 -12.31
C LEU A 28 -0.21 29.32 -10.80
N GLU A 29 0.98 29.66 -10.33
CA GLU A 29 1.11 30.34 -9.05
C GLU A 29 0.56 31.76 -9.25
N THR A 30 -0.49 32.12 -8.52
CA THR A 30 -1.17 33.42 -8.61
C THR A 30 -0.37 34.59 -8.03
N ASP A 31 0.94 34.42 -7.79
CA ASP A 31 1.82 35.41 -7.14
C ASP A 31 3.02 35.83 -8.01
N VAL A 32 2.90 35.77 -9.34
CA VAL A 32 3.87 36.43 -10.22
C VAL A 32 3.23 37.71 -10.74
N GLU A 33 3.59 38.82 -10.08
CA GLU A 33 3.38 40.17 -10.59
C GLU A 33 3.88 40.27 -12.03
N ASP A 34 3.10 40.98 -12.84
CA ASP A 34 3.31 41.32 -14.24
C ASP A 34 4.78 41.26 -14.71
N ASP A 35 5.08 40.35 -15.63
CA ASP A 35 6.18 40.60 -16.57
C ASP A 35 5.95 39.93 -17.94
N HIS A 36 5.75 40.80 -18.92
CA HIS A 36 5.90 40.63 -20.37
C HIS A 36 5.53 39.27 -21.01
N ILE A 37 4.26 39.13 -21.39
CA ILE A 37 3.86 38.22 -22.45
C ILE A 37 4.34 38.80 -23.79
N GLN A 38 5.51 38.37 -24.26
CA GLN A 38 5.91 38.53 -25.65
C GLN A 38 5.02 37.63 -26.51
N SER A 39 4.06 38.23 -27.20
CA SER A 39 3.26 37.58 -28.24
C SER A 39 4.15 37.32 -29.46
N GLU A 40 4.73 36.13 -29.56
CA GLU A 40 5.24 35.64 -30.85
C GLU A 40 4.03 35.44 -31.78
N GLU A 41 3.86 36.36 -32.73
CA GLU A 41 2.95 36.20 -33.87
C GLU A 41 3.46 35.06 -34.78
N SER A 42 3.24 33.81 -34.39
CA SER A 42 3.42 32.68 -35.29
C SER A 42 2.28 32.66 -36.30
N SER A 43 2.52 33.21 -37.47
CA SER A 43 1.63 33.14 -38.63
C SER A 43 1.43 31.67 -39.02
N GLY A 44 0.27 31.08 -38.71
CA GLY A 44 -0.15 29.77 -39.24
C GLY A 44 -0.36 28.62 -38.26
N ALA A 45 -1.04 28.82 -37.13
CA ALA A 45 -1.30 27.76 -36.14
C ALA A 45 -2.46 26.78 -36.49
N LEU A 46 -3.18 27.02 -37.59
CA LEU A 46 -4.39 26.28 -37.97
C LEU A 46 -4.23 25.63 -39.35
N SER A 47 -4.78 24.43 -39.51
CA SER A 47 -4.85 23.71 -40.78
C SER A 47 -5.64 24.49 -41.83
N PRO A 48 -5.48 24.17 -43.12
CA PRO A 48 -6.40 24.67 -44.14
C PRO A 48 -7.87 24.34 -43.79
N PRO A 49 -8.82 25.21 -44.17
CA PRO A 49 -10.22 25.08 -43.80
C PRO A 49 -10.86 23.83 -44.41
N THR A 50 -11.53 23.04 -43.57
CA THR A 50 -12.35 21.89 -44.00
C THR A 50 -13.81 22.19 -43.71
N TYR A 51 -14.67 22.13 -44.73
CA TYR A 51 -16.09 22.45 -44.59
C TYR A 51 -16.92 21.19 -44.33
N VAL A 52 -17.60 21.14 -43.19
CA VAL A 52 -18.40 19.98 -42.76
C VAL A 52 -19.88 20.40 -42.68
N PRO A 53 -20.82 19.61 -43.23
CA PRO A 53 -22.24 19.94 -43.16
C PRO A 53 -22.75 19.91 -41.71
N ILE A 54 -23.45 20.97 -41.31
CA ILE A 54 -24.07 21.09 -39.99
C ILE A 54 -25.36 20.27 -40.01
N LYS A 55 -25.39 19.17 -39.25
CA LYS A 55 -26.62 18.42 -38.99
C LYS A 55 -27.45 19.19 -37.96
N TRP A 56 -28.41 19.95 -38.44
CA TRP A 56 -29.49 20.43 -37.59
C TRP A 56 -30.45 19.28 -37.34
N GLU A 57 -30.88 19.06 -36.10
CA GLU A 57 -32.06 18.23 -35.86
C GLU A 57 -33.25 18.89 -36.55
N GLU A 58 -33.73 18.30 -37.64
CA GLU A 58 -34.94 18.74 -38.32
C GLU A 58 -36.13 18.49 -37.38
N LYS A 59 -36.46 19.47 -36.54
CA LYS A 59 -37.81 19.55 -35.98
C LYS A 59 -38.76 19.71 -37.16
N GLN A 60 -39.51 18.66 -37.47
CA GLN A 60 -40.65 18.68 -38.38
C GLN A 60 -41.67 19.72 -37.91
N GLU A 61 -41.56 20.95 -38.41
CA GLU A 61 -42.68 21.89 -38.39
C GLU A 61 -43.63 21.49 -39.52
N LYS A 62 -44.67 20.73 -39.18
CA LYS A 62 -45.86 20.58 -40.03
C LYS A 62 -46.50 21.96 -40.20
N CYS A 63 -46.35 22.58 -41.36
CA CYS A 63 -47.15 23.73 -41.75
C CYS A 63 -48.13 23.31 -42.85
N SER A 64 -49.40 23.15 -42.47
CA SER A 64 -50.53 22.96 -43.37
C SER A 64 -50.76 24.25 -44.18
N GLY A 65 -50.98 24.10 -45.48
CA GLY A 65 -51.23 25.23 -46.38
C GLY A 65 -52.50 26.00 -46.03
N SER A 66 -52.36 27.31 -46.00
CA SER A 66 -53.42 28.25 -46.36
C SER A 66 -52.75 29.50 -46.90
N GLU A 67 -53.01 29.77 -48.18
CA GLU A 67 -52.59 30.98 -48.89
C GLU A 67 -53.36 32.16 -48.32
N SER A 68 -52.66 33.10 -47.68
CA SER A 68 -53.13 34.45 -47.46
C SER A 68 -51.94 35.40 -47.48
N ASP A 69 -51.95 36.29 -48.46
CA ASP A 69 -51.07 37.44 -48.58
C ASP A 69 -51.16 38.27 -47.31
N ASP A 70 -50.07 38.30 -46.54
CA ASP A 70 -49.80 39.40 -45.62
C ASP A 70 -48.32 39.74 -45.69
N SER A 71 -48.06 40.89 -46.31
CA SER A 71 -46.78 41.54 -46.41
C SER A 71 -46.28 41.97 -45.03
N SER A 72 -45.68 41.03 -44.29
CA SER A 72 -44.76 41.34 -43.19
C SER A 72 -43.49 40.53 -43.38
N LEU A 73 -42.39 41.26 -43.43
CA LEU A 73 -41.03 40.79 -43.66
C LEU A 73 -40.60 39.77 -42.59
N HIS A 74 -40.90 38.49 -42.78
CA HIS A 74 -40.04 37.45 -42.23
C HIS A 74 -38.77 37.44 -43.08
N ARG A 75 -37.83 38.31 -42.72
CA ARG A 75 -36.45 38.27 -43.18
C ARG A 75 -35.84 36.96 -42.68
N ALA A 76 -36.18 35.86 -43.36
CA ALA A 76 -35.67 34.54 -43.03
C ALA A 76 -34.18 34.52 -43.41
N VAL A 77 -33.33 34.64 -42.40
CA VAL A 77 -31.89 34.57 -42.55
C VAL A 77 -31.54 33.13 -42.93
N LYS A 78 -31.19 32.89 -44.20
CA LYS A 78 -30.63 31.62 -44.63
C LYS A 78 -29.20 31.52 -44.11
N PHE A 79 -28.98 30.70 -43.10
CA PHE A 79 -27.64 30.39 -42.62
C PHE A 79 -26.94 29.42 -43.56
N CYS A 80 -25.62 29.58 -43.72
CA CYS A 80 -24.81 28.60 -44.44
C CYS A 80 -24.87 27.25 -43.71
N LYS A 81 -25.14 26.16 -44.45
CA LYS A 81 -25.27 24.81 -43.88
C LYS A 81 -23.91 24.10 -43.68
N LEU A 82 -22.81 24.81 -43.89
CA LEU A 82 -21.45 24.31 -43.77
C LEU A 82 -20.77 25.02 -42.59
N ALA A 83 -20.19 24.23 -41.68
CA ALA A 83 -19.28 24.72 -40.67
C ALA A 83 -17.85 24.62 -41.19
N GLU A 84 -17.10 25.71 -41.05
CA GLU A 84 -15.66 25.69 -41.27
C GLU A 84 -14.97 25.09 -40.04
N VAL A 85 -14.27 23.98 -40.23
CA VAL A 85 -13.49 23.31 -39.20
C VAL A 85 -12.02 23.46 -39.57
N ARG A 86 -11.25 24.08 -38.67
CA ARG A 86 -9.79 24.13 -38.75
C ARG A 86 -9.20 23.31 -37.61
N GLN A 87 -8.26 22.43 -37.93
CA GLN A 87 -7.53 21.66 -36.94
C GLN A 87 -6.38 22.51 -36.41
N MET A 88 -6.24 22.57 -35.09
CA MET A 88 -5.09 23.18 -34.44
C MET A 88 -4.02 22.12 -34.15
N SER A 89 -2.77 22.55 -34.00
CA SER A 89 -1.68 21.66 -33.59
C SER A 89 -1.96 21.03 -32.22
N ALA A 90 -1.45 19.83 -31.96
CA ALA A 90 -1.73 19.10 -30.72
C ALA A 90 -1.32 19.87 -29.45
N SER A 91 -0.29 20.73 -29.53
CA SER A 91 0.14 21.60 -28.43
C SER A 91 -0.85 22.73 -28.15
N HIS A 92 -1.37 23.39 -29.18
CA HIS A 92 -2.37 24.45 -29.00
C HIS A 92 -3.75 23.87 -28.67
N ALA A 93 -4.01 22.62 -29.09
CA ALA A 93 -5.24 21.88 -28.80
C ALA A 93 -5.42 21.63 -27.31
N SER A 94 -4.36 21.23 -26.60
CA SER A 94 -4.43 21.06 -25.15
C SER A 94 -4.75 22.37 -24.47
N ASP A 95 -4.06 23.45 -24.82
CA ASP A 95 -4.20 24.75 -24.13
C ASP A 95 -5.61 25.35 -24.38
N ALA A 96 -6.09 25.28 -25.62
CA ALA A 96 -7.43 25.69 -25.97
C ALA A 96 -8.52 24.80 -25.33
N PHE A 97 -8.26 23.50 -25.14
CA PHE A 97 -9.15 22.60 -24.41
C PHE A 97 -9.22 22.99 -22.93
N TRP A 98 -8.08 23.21 -22.28
CA TRP A 98 -8.00 23.63 -20.88
C TRP A 98 -8.70 24.97 -20.64
N ALA A 99 -8.54 25.93 -21.55
CA ALA A 99 -9.20 27.24 -21.48
C ALA A 99 -10.74 27.15 -21.61
N ARG A 100 -11.27 26.09 -22.23
CA ARG A 100 -12.71 25.88 -22.42
C ARG A 100 -13.36 25.03 -21.33
N LEU A 101 -12.58 24.47 -20.40
CA LEU A 101 -13.11 23.69 -19.29
C LEU A 101 -13.92 24.58 -18.34
N SER A 102 -15.05 24.06 -17.85
CA SER A 102 -15.77 24.70 -16.76
C SER A 102 -14.95 24.70 -15.47
N TYR A 103 -15.20 25.64 -14.56
CA TYR A 103 -14.45 25.76 -13.30
C TYR A 103 -14.37 24.44 -12.50
N HIS A 104 -15.48 23.70 -12.42
CA HIS A 104 -15.49 22.41 -11.71
C HIS A 104 -14.70 21.33 -12.46
N ALA A 105 -14.69 21.37 -13.80
CA ALA A 105 -13.90 20.45 -14.62
C ALA A 105 -12.41 20.79 -14.56
N SER A 106 -12.04 22.07 -14.52
CA SER A 106 -10.64 22.50 -14.39
C SER A 106 -10.07 22.14 -13.02
N ILE A 107 -10.83 22.25 -11.93
CA ILE A 107 -10.40 21.78 -10.60
C ILE A 107 -10.17 20.27 -10.60
N LYS A 108 -11.11 19.46 -11.13
CA LYS A 108 -10.92 18.00 -11.20
C LYS A 108 -9.69 17.62 -12.01
N ALA A 109 -9.52 18.28 -13.15
CA ALA A 109 -8.44 18.00 -14.06
C ALA A 109 -7.09 18.51 -13.53
N SER A 110 -7.06 19.61 -12.75
CA SER A 110 -5.86 20.06 -12.03
C SER A 110 -5.49 19.11 -10.89
N HIS A 111 -6.46 18.55 -10.16
CA HIS A 111 -6.20 17.50 -9.18
C HIS A 111 -5.62 16.25 -9.85
N ILE A 112 -6.18 15.79 -10.97
CA ILE A 112 -5.65 14.63 -11.72
C ILE A 112 -4.23 14.91 -12.23
N ALA A 113 -3.96 16.10 -12.74
CA ALA A 113 -2.63 16.50 -13.19
C ALA A 113 -1.62 16.55 -12.03
N ARG A 114 -2.00 17.14 -10.88
CA ARG A 114 -1.15 17.17 -9.67
C ARG A 114 -0.84 15.77 -9.15
N ARG A 115 -1.81 14.85 -9.24
CA ARG A 115 -1.61 13.43 -8.93
C ARG A 115 -0.63 12.78 -9.89
N ALA A 116 -0.81 12.99 -11.19
CA ALA A 116 0.08 12.45 -12.22
C ALA A 116 1.51 12.97 -12.08
N ALA A 117 1.69 14.24 -11.72
CA ALA A 117 3.01 14.85 -11.56
C ALA A 117 3.72 14.45 -10.26
N ASN A 118 2.97 14.06 -9.24
CA ASN A 118 3.52 13.47 -8.01
C ASN A 118 3.94 12.00 -8.18
N LYS A 119 3.65 11.35 -9.32
CA LYS A 119 4.07 9.96 -9.55
C LYS A 119 5.59 9.85 -9.67
N LEU A 120 6.13 8.78 -9.11
CA LEU A 120 7.54 8.45 -9.22
C LEU A 120 7.89 8.16 -10.68
N SER A 121 9.05 8.68 -11.12
CA SER A 121 9.57 8.35 -12.44
C SER A 121 9.85 6.85 -12.58
N VAL A 122 9.73 6.32 -13.79
CA VAL A 122 9.95 4.89 -14.08
C VAL A 122 11.33 4.44 -13.59
N ASP A 123 12.36 5.27 -13.76
CA ASP A 123 13.73 4.98 -13.30
C ASP A 123 13.85 4.89 -11.78
N GLN A 124 13.13 5.75 -11.04
CA GLN A 124 13.09 5.67 -9.59
C GLN A 124 12.37 4.40 -9.15
N VAL A 125 11.24 4.06 -9.77
CA VAL A 125 10.49 2.84 -9.47
C VAL A 125 11.34 1.60 -9.75
N ALA A 126 12.09 1.58 -10.85
CA ALA A 126 13.02 0.50 -11.16
C ALA A 126 14.14 0.37 -10.11
N LYS A 127 14.75 1.48 -9.67
CA LYS A 127 15.77 1.46 -8.59
C LYS A 127 15.20 0.93 -7.27
N ILE A 128 14.01 1.38 -6.90
CA ILE A 128 13.33 0.92 -5.68
C ILE A 128 13.00 -0.58 -5.78
N ALA A 129 12.46 -1.02 -6.92
CA ALA A 129 12.15 -2.42 -7.18
C ALA A 129 13.38 -3.33 -7.15
N PHE A 130 14.55 -2.83 -7.57
CA PHE A 130 15.82 -3.57 -7.48
C PHE A 130 16.23 -3.84 -6.03
N TYR A 131 16.25 -2.81 -5.17
CA TYR A 131 16.55 -3.00 -3.74
C TYR A 131 15.51 -3.90 -3.05
N PHE A 132 14.23 -3.72 -3.40
CA PHE A 132 13.15 -4.54 -2.88
C PHE A 132 13.31 -6.02 -3.28
N CYS A 133 13.64 -6.29 -4.54
CA CYS A 133 13.86 -7.64 -5.06
C CYS A 133 14.90 -8.42 -4.23
N LEU A 134 16.03 -7.80 -3.90
CA LEU A 134 17.09 -8.43 -3.11
C LEU A 134 16.64 -8.72 -1.67
N LEU A 135 16.04 -7.76 -0.98
CA LEU A 135 15.55 -7.97 0.39
C LEU A 135 14.45 -9.04 0.44
N TRP A 136 13.49 -8.96 -0.49
CA TRP A 136 12.38 -9.90 -0.58
C TRP A 136 12.90 -11.32 -0.85
N PHE A 137 13.86 -11.49 -1.76
CA PHE A 137 14.44 -12.80 -2.03
C PHE A 137 15.14 -13.38 -0.81
N VAL A 138 15.99 -12.62 -0.13
CA VAL A 138 16.73 -13.13 1.04
C VAL A 138 15.77 -13.47 2.18
N ALA A 139 14.73 -12.65 2.42
CA ALA A 139 13.72 -12.93 3.44
C ALA A 139 12.94 -14.22 3.15
N ASN A 140 12.50 -14.41 1.92
CA ASN A 140 11.76 -15.62 1.51
C ASN A 140 12.66 -16.86 1.48
N TYR A 141 13.90 -16.73 1.00
CA TYR A 141 14.85 -17.84 1.00
C TYR A 141 15.16 -18.30 2.41
N THR A 142 15.46 -17.38 3.33
CA THR A 142 15.75 -17.71 4.74
C THR A 142 14.52 -18.29 5.46
N PHE A 143 13.31 -17.85 5.13
CA PHE A 143 12.07 -18.44 5.64
C PHE A 143 11.90 -19.90 5.17
N GLN A 144 12.07 -20.15 3.87
CA GLN A 144 11.94 -21.50 3.32
C GLN A 144 13.06 -22.44 3.79
N ALA A 145 14.29 -21.93 3.88
CA ALA A 145 15.40 -22.68 4.44
C ALA A 145 15.15 -23.05 5.92
N ALA A 146 14.51 -22.18 6.71
CA ALA A 146 14.16 -22.48 8.10
C ALA A 146 13.24 -23.70 8.23
N LEU A 147 12.28 -23.88 7.32
CA LEU A 147 11.36 -25.03 7.30
C LEU A 147 12.07 -26.37 7.04
N ALA A 148 13.26 -26.35 6.45
CA ALA A 148 14.07 -27.56 6.28
C ALA A 148 14.78 -27.99 7.58
N TYR A 149 15.01 -27.05 8.50
CA TYR A 149 15.73 -27.29 9.76
C TYR A 149 14.81 -27.34 10.99
N THR A 150 13.58 -26.85 10.89
CA THR A 150 12.68 -26.65 12.03
C THR A 150 11.24 -26.82 11.60
N ASP A 151 10.39 -27.24 12.54
CA ASP A 151 8.95 -27.38 12.32
C ASP A 151 8.27 -26.06 11.94
N ALA A 152 7.22 -26.16 11.12
CA ALA A 152 6.45 -25.03 10.63
C ALA A 152 5.84 -24.20 11.77
N GLY A 153 5.44 -24.82 12.89
CA GLY A 153 4.90 -24.12 14.06
C GLY A 153 5.91 -23.15 14.69
N THR A 154 7.15 -23.60 14.87
CA THR A 154 8.23 -22.79 15.47
C THR A 154 8.70 -21.71 14.50
N VAL A 155 8.82 -22.01 13.20
CA VAL A 155 9.15 -21.02 12.16
C VAL A 155 8.11 -19.92 12.10
N ALA A 156 6.81 -20.26 12.19
CA ALA A 156 5.72 -19.30 12.17
C ALA A 156 5.69 -18.43 13.45
N LEU A 157 5.93 -19.03 14.63
CA LEU A 157 6.08 -18.29 15.88
C LEU A 157 7.23 -17.29 15.79
N LEU A 158 8.39 -17.70 15.29
CA LEU A 158 9.54 -16.81 15.21
C LEU A 158 9.37 -15.75 14.11
N SER A 159 8.71 -16.10 13.01
CA SER A 159 8.38 -15.14 11.95
C SER A 159 7.36 -14.09 12.39
N SER A 160 6.50 -14.41 13.37
CA SER A 160 5.57 -13.45 13.96
C SER A 160 6.25 -12.31 14.73
N SER A 161 7.50 -12.51 15.15
CA SER A 161 8.33 -11.45 15.76
C SER A 161 8.61 -10.29 14.79
N SER A 162 8.37 -10.48 13.48
CA SER A 162 8.40 -9.41 12.48
C SER A 162 7.50 -8.23 12.87
N SER A 163 6.38 -8.46 13.55
CA SER A 163 5.50 -7.38 14.06
C SER A 163 6.19 -6.46 15.06
N VAL A 164 7.07 -6.99 15.91
CA VAL A 164 7.90 -6.21 16.85
C VAL A 164 8.93 -5.40 16.09
N PHE A 165 9.63 -6.03 15.14
CA PHE A 165 10.63 -5.34 14.31
C PHE A 165 9.98 -4.27 13.44
N THR A 166 8.78 -4.50 12.91
CA THR A 166 8.02 -3.52 12.15
C THR A 166 7.62 -2.35 13.02
N LEU A 167 7.16 -2.58 14.25
CA LEU A 167 6.84 -1.51 15.19
C LEU A 167 8.08 -0.69 15.55
N LEU A 168 9.21 -1.35 15.82
CA LEU A 168 10.48 -0.69 16.13
C LEU A 168 11.00 0.16 14.95
N LEU A 169 11.01 -0.41 13.74
CA LEU A 169 11.48 0.27 12.54
C LEU A 169 10.53 1.38 12.10
N ALA A 170 9.22 1.20 12.25
CA ALA A 170 8.21 2.24 12.01
C ALA A 170 8.38 3.41 13.00
N ALA A 171 8.77 3.13 14.24
CA ALA A 171 9.08 4.16 15.24
C ALA A 171 10.38 4.94 14.91
N LEU A 172 11.41 4.27 14.40
CA LEU A 172 12.68 4.89 14.00
C LEU A 172 12.56 5.67 12.68
N PHE A 173 11.75 5.16 11.75
CA PHE A 173 11.58 5.70 10.40
C PHE A 173 10.09 5.91 10.08
N PRO A 174 9.44 6.88 10.74
CA PRO A 174 8.00 7.11 10.56
C PRO A 174 7.70 7.57 9.13
N ALA A 175 6.82 6.83 8.45
CA ALA A 175 6.29 7.19 7.13
C ALA A 175 5.05 8.10 7.26
N GLY A 176 4.21 7.89 8.28
CA GLY A 176 2.99 8.69 8.47
C GLY A 176 2.53 8.78 9.93
N ALA A 177 1.40 9.45 10.16
CA ALA A 177 0.79 9.58 11.49
C ALA A 177 0.42 8.21 12.10
N ALA A 178 -0.05 7.28 11.25
CA ALA A 178 -0.40 5.92 11.64
C ALA A 178 0.80 5.07 12.13
N ASP A 179 2.03 5.45 11.82
CA ASP A 179 3.25 4.68 12.14
C ASP A 179 3.94 5.17 13.42
N ARG A 180 3.36 6.15 14.14
CA ARG A 180 3.88 6.63 15.43
C ARG A 180 3.87 5.52 16.49
N PHE A 181 4.92 5.50 17.30
CA PHE A 181 5.02 4.59 18.45
C PHE A 181 4.01 4.97 19.54
N THR A 182 3.22 3.98 19.94
CA THR A 182 2.21 4.10 21.00
C THR A 182 2.31 2.87 21.90
N PHE A 183 2.26 3.05 23.23
CA PHE A 183 2.26 1.94 24.19
C PHE A 183 1.11 0.94 23.96
N SER A 184 -0.05 1.42 23.51
CA SER A 184 -1.19 0.57 23.13
C SER A 184 -0.86 -0.36 21.95
N LYS A 185 -0.07 0.09 20.96
CA LYS A 185 0.36 -0.74 19.82
C LYS A 185 1.35 -1.83 20.28
N LEU A 186 2.28 -1.48 21.17
CA LEU A 186 3.20 -2.44 21.76
C LEU A 186 2.46 -3.53 22.54
N LEU A 187 1.47 -3.14 23.34
CA LEU A 187 0.63 -4.08 24.10
C LEU A 187 -0.12 -5.05 23.17
N ALA A 188 -0.63 -4.55 22.04
CA ALA A 188 -1.28 -5.40 21.05
C ALA A 188 -0.33 -6.45 20.46
N VAL A 189 0.88 -6.02 20.07
CA VAL A 189 1.92 -6.95 19.58
C VAL A 189 2.25 -8.01 20.63
N ILE A 190 2.41 -7.63 21.90
CA ILE A 190 2.62 -8.60 22.99
C ILE A 190 1.47 -9.60 23.08
N PHE A 191 0.21 -9.15 23.04
CA PHE A 191 -0.94 -10.06 23.06
C PHE A 191 -0.96 -11.03 21.87
N SER A 192 -0.59 -10.57 20.68
CA SER A 192 -0.50 -11.45 19.50
C SER A 192 0.57 -12.53 19.66
N ILE A 193 1.75 -12.17 20.18
CA ILE A 193 2.84 -13.13 20.42
C ILE A 193 2.45 -14.14 21.49
N VAL A 194 1.84 -13.68 22.60
CA VAL A 194 1.34 -14.57 23.66
C VAL A 194 0.32 -15.57 23.10
N GLY A 195 -0.62 -15.11 22.28
CA GLY A 195 -1.59 -15.98 21.61
C GLY A 195 -0.92 -17.03 20.72
N LEU A 196 0.09 -16.64 19.95
CA LEU A 196 0.86 -17.57 19.12
C LEU A 196 1.72 -18.55 19.92
N ILE A 197 2.29 -18.15 21.05
CA ILE A 197 3.00 -19.07 21.94
C ILE A 197 2.02 -20.14 22.44
N VAL A 198 0.81 -19.77 22.85
CA VAL A 198 -0.22 -20.72 23.29
C VAL A 198 -0.62 -21.67 22.16
N ILE A 199 -0.80 -21.17 20.93
CA ILE A 199 -1.08 -22.00 19.74
C ILE A 199 0.08 -22.96 19.47
N SER A 200 1.32 -22.47 19.53
CA SER A 200 2.52 -23.26 19.27
C SER A 200 2.72 -24.36 20.31
N VAL A 201 2.48 -24.07 21.59
CA VAL A 201 2.52 -25.07 22.67
C VAL A 201 1.45 -26.14 22.47
N SER A 202 0.25 -25.77 22.00
CA SER A 202 -0.80 -26.75 21.69
C SER A 202 -0.38 -27.76 20.61
N HIS A 203 0.56 -27.40 19.74
CA HIS A 203 1.05 -28.29 18.69
C HIS A 203 2.17 -29.23 19.17
N SER A 204 2.72 -29.03 20.37
CA SER A 204 3.76 -29.89 20.97
C SER A 204 5.04 -30.06 20.13
N THR A 205 5.41 -29.08 19.30
CA THR A 205 6.57 -29.15 18.39
C THR A 205 7.75 -28.23 18.76
N LEU A 206 7.85 -27.79 20.02
CA LEU A 206 9.06 -27.10 20.50
C LEU A 206 10.20 -28.10 20.77
N GLU A 207 10.63 -28.80 19.72
CA GLU A 207 11.94 -29.45 19.73
C GLU A 207 13.00 -28.35 19.64
N MET A 208 13.73 -28.12 20.74
CA MET A 208 14.86 -27.19 20.76
C MET A 208 16.04 -27.79 19.98
N SER A 209 15.92 -27.77 18.65
CA SER A 209 16.93 -28.25 17.71
C SER A 209 17.71 -27.07 17.12
N ILE A 210 19.03 -27.27 17.01
CA ILE A 210 20.07 -26.53 16.26
C ILE A 210 19.91 -24.99 16.20
N PRO A 211 20.89 -24.19 16.68
CA PRO A 211 20.80 -22.72 16.72
C PRO A 211 20.51 -22.04 15.37
N LEU A 212 20.85 -22.71 14.27
CA LEU A 212 20.62 -22.23 12.90
C LEU A 212 19.12 -22.23 12.53
N GLY A 213 18.34 -23.20 13.02
CA GLY A 213 16.89 -23.29 12.82
C GLY A 213 16.11 -22.14 13.48
N PHE A 214 16.64 -21.55 14.56
CA PHE A 214 16.10 -20.35 15.19
C PHE A 214 16.65 -19.06 14.57
N LEU A 215 17.91 -19.02 14.13
CA LEU A 215 18.49 -17.79 13.59
C LEU A 215 17.90 -17.42 12.22
N LEU A 216 17.67 -18.40 11.34
CA LEU A 216 17.15 -18.18 9.99
C LEU A 216 15.76 -17.52 9.95
N PRO A 217 14.74 -18.02 10.67
CA PRO A 217 13.43 -17.39 10.65
C PRO A 217 13.41 -16.04 11.38
N LEU A 218 14.29 -15.81 12.36
CA LEU A 218 14.44 -14.49 12.98
C LEU A 218 15.07 -13.48 12.01
N LEU A 219 16.07 -13.90 11.24
CA LEU A 219 16.67 -13.10 10.18
C LEU A 219 15.64 -12.79 9.09
N SER A 220 14.85 -13.77 8.68
CA SER A 220 13.73 -13.57 7.75
C SER A 220 12.74 -12.55 8.31
N ALA A 221 12.31 -12.68 9.56
CA ALA A 221 11.39 -11.76 10.22
C ALA A 221 11.90 -10.31 10.24
N PHE A 222 13.19 -10.11 10.51
CA PHE A 222 13.82 -8.80 10.51
C PHE A 222 13.92 -8.20 9.10
N LEU A 223 14.38 -8.99 8.11
CA LEU A 223 14.44 -8.54 6.71
C LEU A 223 13.05 -8.26 6.15
N TYR A 224 12.06 -9.06 6.55
CA TYR A 224 10.66 -8.89 6.20
C TYR A 224 10.12 -7.56 6.71
N ALA A 225 10.26 -7.32 8.02
CA ALA A 225 9.88 -6.08 8.66
C ALA A 225 10.59 -4.87 8.04
N SER A 226 11.88 -5.00 7.77
CA SER A 226 12.70 -3.95 7.17
C SER A 226 12.20 -3.56 5.79
N TYR A 227 11.98 -4.53 4.89
CA TYR A 227 11.49 -4.22 3.55
C TYR A 227 10.11 -3.58 3.64
N LEU A 228 9.23 -4.06 4.52
CA LEU A 228 7.85 -3.59 4.59
C LEU A 228 7.77 -2.13 5.05
N VAL A 229 8.56 -1.78 6.07
CA VAL A 229 8.64 -0.40 6.59
C VAL A 229 9.28 0.52 5.56
N PHE A 230 10.38 0.12 4.93
CA PHE A 230 11.02 0.94 3.90
C PHE A 230 10.14 1.12 2.67
N LEU A 231 9.44 0.07 2.22
CA LEU A 231 8.51 0.16 1.11
C LEU A 231 7.38 1.14 1.43
N ARG A 232 6.78 1.03 2.63
CA ARG A 232 5.73 1.97 3.03
C ARG A 232 6.23 3.41 3.13
N ARG A 233 7.46 3.62 3.61
CA ARG A 233 8.09 4.94 3.65
C ARG A 233 8.35 5.54 2.26
N ILE A 234 8.68 4.70 1.29
CA ILE A 234 8.86 5.18 -0.09
C ILE A 234 7.49 5.53 -0.70
N VAL A 235 6.43 4.82 -0.29
CA VAL A 235 5.05 4.99 -0.74
C VAL A 235 4.23 5.74 0.31
N GLU A 236 4.75 6.87 0.81
CA GLU A 236 4.04 7.70 1.81
C GLU A 236 2.70 8.27 1.30
N ASN A 237 2.55 8.40 -0.02
CA ASN A 237 1.25 8.70 -0.65
C ASN A 237 0.93 7.57 -1.65
N ASP A 238 -0.21 6.90 -1.48
CA ASP A 238 -0.71 5.83 -2.36
C ASP A 238 -0.71 6.22 -3.85
N GLU A 239 -0.78 7.51 -4.15
CA GLU A 239 -0.82 8.07 -5.50
C GLU A 239 0.56 8.16 -6.18
N LYS A 240 1.66 7.99 -5.44
CA LYS A 240 3.03 8.14 -5.98
C LYS A 240 3.55 6.91 -6.71
N LEU A 241 3.10 5.71 -6.34
CA LEU A 241 3.64 4.44 -6.86
C LEU A 241 2.56 3.66 -7.62
N GLU A 242 2.82 3.36 -8.88
CA GLU A 242 2.00 2.42 -9.64
C GLU A 242 2.37 0.97 -9.27
N ILE A 243 1.58 0.36 -8.38
CA ILE A 243 1.77 -1.00 -7.85
C ILE A 243 2.02 -2.05 -8.95
N PRO A 244 1.27 -2.09 -10.07
CA PRO A 244 1.52 -3.07 -11.13
C PRO A 244 2.89 -2.91 -11.82
N MET A 245 3.34 -1.67 -12.02
CA MET A 245 4.66 -1.39 -12.60
C MET A 245 5.78 -1.81 -11.65
N PHE A 246 5.62 -1.49 -10.36
CA PHE A 246 6.56 -1.90 -9.32
C PHE A 246 6.73 -3.43 -9.27
N PHE A 247 5.65 -4.20 -9.12
CA PHE A 247 5.73 -5.67 -9.12
C PHE A 247 6.19 -6.25 -10.45
N GLY A 248 5.93 -5.55 -11.56
CA GLY A 248 6.50 -5.90 -12.86
C GLY A 248 8.02 -5.88 -12.82
N PHE A 249 8.63 -4.80 -12.32
CA PHE A 249 10.08 -4.67 -12.24
C PHE A 249 10.68 -5.65 -11.25
N VAL A 250 10.03 -5.86 -10.09
CA VAL A 250 10.45 -6.89 -9.12
C VAL A 250 10.49 -8.26 -9.76
N GLY A 251 9.44 -8.65 -10.49
CA GLY A 251 9.40 -9.92 -11.20
C GLY A 251 10.45 -10.02 -12.31
N LEU A 252 10.75 -8.91 -12.99
CA LEU A 252 11.77 -8.87 -14.05
C LEU A 252 13.17 -9.06 -13.47
N PHE A 253 13.50 -8.36 -12.39
CA PHE A 253 14.77 -8.51 -11.69
C PHE A 253 14.92 -9.90 -11.09
N ASN A 254 13.85 -10.47 -10.51
CA ASN A 254 13.85 -11.84 -10.04
C ASN A 254 14.19 -12.83 -11.18
N LEU A 255 13.56 -12.66 -12.34
CA LEU A 255 13.81 -13.55 -13.50
C LEU A 255 15.24 -13.41 -14.04
N LEU A 256 15.79 -12.20 -14.08
CA LEU A 256 17.13 -11.93 -14.64
C LEU A 256 18.29 -12.23 -13.68
N LEU A 257 18.13 -11.95 -12.39
CA LEU A 257 19.23 -11.96 -11.41
C LEU A 257 19.26 -13.23 -10.56
N LEU A 258 18.13 -13.90 -10.32
CA LEU A 258 18.06 -15.00 -9.35
C LEU A 258 18.22 -16.38 -9.99
N TRP A 259 17.99 -16.55 -11.29
CA TRP A 259 18.21 -17.84 -11.95
C TRP A 259 19.66 -18.39 -11.83
N PRO A 260 20.74 -17.58 -11.79
CA PRO A 260 22.10 -18.09 -11.62
C PRO A 260 22.34 -18.60 -10.19
N VAL A 261 21.55 -18.14 -9.22
CA VAL A 261 21.66 -18.54 -7.82
C VAL A 261 21.42 -20.04 -7.68
N PHE A 262 20.49 -20.63 -8.45
CA PHE A 262 20.26 -22.08 -8.45
C PHE A 262 21.52 -22.88 -8.79
N PHE A 263 22.27 -22.46 -9.81
CA PHE A 263 23.52 -23.13 -10.18
C PHE A 263 24.57 -22.96 -9.09
N LEU A 264 24.65 -21.77 -8.49
CA LEU A 264 25.59 -21.49 -7.40
C LEU A 264 25.33 -22.39 -6.19
N LEU A 265 24.06 -22.54 -5.77
CA LEU A 265 23.70 -23.46 -4.69
C LEU A 265 23.98 -24.93 -5.04
N HIS A 266 23.75 -25.32 -6.29
CA HIS A 266 24.04 -26.67 -6.75
C HIS A 266 25.53 -27.00 -6.70
N TYR A 267 26.38 -26.08 -7.19
CA TYR A 267 27.83 -26.25 -7.11
C TYR A 267 28.34 -26.21 -5.67
N CYS A 268 27.73 -25.40 -4.80
CA CYS A 268 28.01 -25.38 -3.36
C CYS A 268 27.47 -26.60 -2.60
N ARG A 269 26.73 -27.51 -3.26
CA ARG A 269 26.06 -28.69 -2.69
C ARG A 269 25.11 -28.36 -1.53
N TRP A 270 24.58 -27.14 -1.49
CA TRP A 270 23.56 -26.77 -0.51
C TRP A 270 22.19 -27.31 -0.93
N GLU A 271 21.88 -27.32 -2.23
CA GLU A 271 20.64 -27.86 -2.78
C GLU A 271 20.93 -28.61 -4.09
N SER A 272 20.32 -29.78 -4.27
CA SER A 272 20.43 -30.53 -5.53
C SER A 272 19.41 -30.00 -6.54
N PHE A 273 19.88 -29.57 -7.71
CA PHE A 273 18.98 -29.13 -8.78
C PHE A 273 18.45 -30.34 -9.53
N GLU A 274 17.15 -30.60 -9.39
CA GLU A 274 16.45 -31.64 -10.14
C GLU A 274 15.41 -31.01 -11.06
N TRP A 275 15.33 -31.50 -12.30
CA TRP A 275 14.36 -30.97 -13.25
C TRP A 275 12.94 -31.46 -12.92
N PRO A 276 11.96 -30.56 -12.71
CA PRO A 276 10.65 -30.98 -12.26
C PRO A 276 9.87 -31.76 -13.33
N ASN A 277 9.03 -32.70 -12.89
CA ASN A 277 8.08 -33.41 -13.74
C ASN A 277 6.92 -32.48 -14.17
N LYS A 278 6.17 -32.85 -15.21
CA LYS A 278 5.03 -32.07 -15.75
C LYS A 278 4.02 -31.68 -14.68
N HIS A 279 3.67 -32.59 -13.77
CA HIS A 279 2.75 -32.32 -12.66
C HIS A 279 3.35 -31.34 -11.63
N GLN A 280 4.63 -31.48 -11.30
CA GLN A 280 5.33 -30.57 -10.39
C GLN A 280 5.41 -29.17 -10.99
N TRP A 281 5.68 -29.05 -12.30
CA TRP A 281 5.61 -27.79 -13.03
C TRP A 281 4.24 -27.13 -12.91
N THR A 282 3.15 -27.89 -13.06
CA THR A 282 1.79 -27.34 -12.89
C THR A 282 1.58 -26.80 -11.47
N PHE A 283 1.97 -27.55 -10.43
CA PHE A 283 1.84 -27.08 -9.05
C PHE A 283 2.72 -25.85 -8.74
N ILE A 284 3.95 -25.82 -9.24
CA ILE A 284 4.87 -24.68 -9.08
C ILE A 284 4.28 -23.44 -9.78
N ILE A 285 3.72 -23.59 -10.98
CA ILE A 285 3.10 -22.47 -11.71
C ILE A 285 1.87 -21.96 -10.97
N ILE A 286 0.99 -22.85 -10.50
CA ILE A 286 -0.22 -22.44 -9.76
C ILE A 286 0.16 -21.78 -8.43
N ASN A 287 1.09 -22.36 -7.67
CA ASN A 287 1.58 -21.78 -6.42
C ASN A 287 2.29 -20.44 -6.66
N GLY A 288 3.10 -20.34 -7.70
CA GLY A 288 3.73 -19.09 -8.10
C GLY A 288 2.69 -18.02 -8.46
N LEU A 289 1.69 -18.36 -9.28
CA LEU A 289 0.70 -17.39 -9.75
C LEU A 289 -0.25 -16.93 -8.64
N VAL A 290 -0.85 -17.88 -7.92
CA VAL A 290 -1.88 -17.62 -6.90
C VAL A 290 -1.24 -17.36 -5.55
N GLY A 291 -0.40 -18.29 -5.10
CA GLY A 291 0.21 -18.26 -3.77
C GLY A 291 1.23 -17.15 -3.58
N THR A 292 2.04 -16.84 -4.60
CA THR A 292 3.03 -15.74 -4.49
C THR A 292 2.53 -14.45 -5.12
N VAL A 293 2.30 -14.41 -6.44
CA VAL A 293 2.05 -13.13 -7.14
C VAL A 293 0.74 -12.47 -6.74
N LEU A 294 -0.37 -13.21 -6.74
CA LEU A 294 -1.67 -12.64 -6.38
C LEU A 294 -1.76 -12.33 -4.89
N SER A 295 -1.31 -13.27 -4.03
CA SER A 295 -1.31 -13.09 -2.57
C SER A 295 -0.49 -11.87 -2.15
N GLU A 296 0.75 -11.75 -2.62
CA GLU A 296 1.65 -10.63 -2.28
C GLU A 296 1.13 -9.29 -2.83
N ALA A 297 0.52 -9.30 -4.02
CA ALA A 297 -0.08 -8.09 -4.57
C ALA A 297 -1.27 -7.60 -3.73
N LEU A 298 -2.15 -8.52 -3.32
CA LEU A 298 -3.29 -8.20 -2.44
C LEU A 298 -2.82 -7.80 -1.04
N TRP A 299 -1.81 -8.49 -0.51
CA TRP A 299 -1.22 -8.19 0.78
C TRP A 299 -0.59 -6.80 0.78
N LEU A 300 0.21 -6.46 -0.23
CA LEU A 300 0.82 -5.14 -0.34
C LEU A 300 -0.24 -4.06 -0.52
N TRP A 301 -1.26 -4.30 -1.34
CA TRP A 301 -2.37 -3.36 -1.49
C TRP A 301 -3.05 -3.12 -0.14
N GLY A 302 -3.38 -4.18 0.59
CA GLY A 302 -3.92 -4.09 1.95
C GLY A 302 -3.00 -3.35 2.92
N CYS A 303 -1.69 -3.58 2.81
CA CYS A 303 -0.69 -2.86 3.60
C CYS A 303 -0.71 -1.37 3.31
N LEU A 304 -0.73 -0.95 2.05
CA LEU A 304 -0.76 0.48 1.66
C LEU A 304 -2.03 1.17 2.19
N LEU A 305 -3.20 0.54 1.99
CA LEU A 305 -4.51 1.02 2.47
C LEU A 305 -4.61 1.17 4.00
N THR A 306 -3.81 0.44 4.77
CA THR A 306 -3.91 0.39 6.24
C THR A 306 -2.63 0.89 6.92
N SER A 307 -1.83 -0.01 7.48
CA SER A 307 -0.49 0.26 8.04
C SER A 307 0.39 -0.98 7.93
N SER A 308 1.72 -0.78 7.92
CA SER A 308 2.67 -1.89 7.96
C SER A 308 2.46 -2.76 9.20
N LEU A 309 2.11 -2.17 10.35
CA LEU A 309 1.84 -2.92 11.57
C LEU A 309 0.61 -3.83 11.43
N ILE A 310 -0.50 -3.29 10.90
CA ILE A 310 -1.72 -4.07 10.64
C ILE A 310 -1.41 -5.23 9.68
N ALA A 311 -0.62 -4.98 8.63
CA ALA A 311 -0.25 -6.01 7.66
C ALA A 311 0.56 -7.15 8.31
N THR A 312 1.51 -6.84 9.20
CA THR A 312 2.27 -7.89 9.93
C THR A 312 1.42 -8.66 10.93
N LEU A 313 0.52 -7.98 11.65
CA LEU A 313 -0.42 -8.66 12.56
C LEU A 313 -1.43 -9.52 11.81
N ALA A 314 -1.86 -9.12 10.62
CA ALA A 314 -2.74 -9.93 9.78
C ALA A 314 -2.08 -11.25 9.35
N LEU A 315 -0.77 -11.28 9.10
CA LEU A 315 -0.03 -12.52 8.81
C LEU A 315 -0.01 -13.48 10.00
N SER A 316 -0.01 -12.96 11.23
CA SER A 316 -0.12 -13.81 12.43
C SER A 316 -1.49 -14.50 12.54
N LEU A 317 -2.54 -13.89 11.99
CA LEU A 317 -3.89 -14.46 11.92
C LEU A 317 -4.00 -15.58 10.87
N THR A 318 -3.08 -15.65 9.91
CA THR A 318 -3.08 -16.70 8.89
C THR A 318 -2.94 -18.09 9.51
N ILE A 319 -2.17 -18.23 10.59
CA ILE A 319 -1.93 -19.50 11.28
C ILE A 319 -3.21 -20.08 11.90
N PRO A 320 -3.95 -19.35 12.77
CA PRO A 320 -5.22 -19.87 13.27
C PRO A 320 -6.25 -20.05 12.15
N LEU A 321 -6.25 -19.19 11.13
CA LEU A 321 -7.17 -19.34 10.00
C LEU A 321 -6.89 -20.61 9.18
N SER A 322 -5.62 -20.97 8.97
CA SER A 322 -5.25 -22.20 8.26
C SER A 322 -5.62 -23.44 9.06
N ILE A 323 -5.49 -23.40 10.39
CA ILE A 323 -5.90 -24.52 11.27
C ILE A 323 -7.41 -24.68 11.26
N VAL A 324 -8.18 -23.58 11.31
CA VAL A 324 -9.64 -23.63 11.16
C VAL A 324 -10.04 -24.18 9.78
N ALA A 325 -9.34 -23.78 8.72
CA ALA A 325 -9.57 -24.34 7.39
C ALA A 325 -9.30 -25.85 7.36
N ASP A 326 -8.21 -26.31 7.96
CA ASP A 326 -7.89 -27.74 8.05
C ASP A 326 -8.92 -28.52 8.89
N MET A 327 -9.44 -27.95 9.98
CA MET A 327 -10.55 -28.55 10.74
C MET A 327 -11.80 -28.75 9.87
N VAL A 328 -12.14 -27.77 9.04
CA VAL A 328 -13.33 -27.82 8.17
C VAL A 328 -13.15 -28.80 7.00
N LEU A 329 -11.97 -28.84 6.39
CA LEU A 329 -11.70 -29.69 5.22
C LEU A 329 -11.34 -31.13 5.62
N SER A 330 -10.54 -31.32 6.65
CA SER A 330 -9.96 -32.60 7.06
C SER A 330 -10.70 -33.26 8.23
N SER A 331 -11.68 -32.58 8.85
CA SER A 331 -12.45 -33.07 10.01
C SER A 331 -11.60 -33.55 11.20
N VAL A 332 -10.44 -32.93 11.41
CA VAL A 332 -9.52 -33.27 12.51
C VAL A 332 -9.90 -32.47 13.77
N GLU A 333 -9.93 -33.14 14.92
CA GLU A 333 -10.20 -32.50 16.21
C GLU A 333 -8.92 -31.86 16.79
N TYR A 334 -9.00 -30.58 17.13
CA TYR A 334 -7.92 -29.81 17.74
C TYR A 334 -8.18 -29.56 19.23
N SER A 335 -7.11 -29.46 20.03
CA SER A 335 -7.19 -29.21 21.48
C SER A 335 -7.80 -27.84 21.81
N ALA A 336 -8.50 -27.74 22.94
CA ALA A 336 -9.08 -26.48 23.43
C ALA A 336 -8.06 -25.34 23.59
N LEU A 337 -6.78 -25.68 23.80
CA LEU A 337 -5.67 -24.72 23.89
C LEU A 337 -5.50 -23.88 22.62
N PHE A 338 -5.77 -24.45 21.45
CA PHE A 338 -5.74 -23.73 20.18
C PHE A 338 -6.74 -22.56 20.16
N PHE A 339 -7.99 -22.82 20.57
CA PHE A 339 -9.05 -21.81 20.61
C PHE A 339 -8.74 -20.73 21.65
N ILE A 340 -8.13 -21.09 22.77
CA ILE A 340 -7.69 -20.12 23.77
C ILE A 340 -6.58 -19.21 23.21
N GLY A 341 -5.64 -19.75 22.43
CA GLY A 341 -4.55 -18.98 21.82
C GLY A 341 -4.98 -18.11 20.64
N SER A 342 -6.03 -18.49 19.89
CA SER A 342 -6.52 -17.70 18.76
C SER A 342 -7.26 -16.42 19.17
N VAL A 343 -7.90 -16.41 20.35
CA VAL A 343 -8.63 -15.24 20.87
C VAL A 343 -7.72 -14.01 21.06
N PRO A 344 -6.56 -14.09 21.75
CA PRO A 344 -5.62 -12.97 21.85
C PRO A 344 -5.07 -12.47 20.51
N VAL A 345 -4.82 -13.37 19.54
CA VAL A 345 -4.33 -13.00 18.21
C VAL A 345 -5.38 -12.17 17.47
N PHE A 346 -6.63 -12.62 17.46
CA PHE A 346 -7.73 -11.88 16.83
C PHE A 346 -8.00 -10.55 17.55
N PHE A 347 -8.01 -10.56 18.89
CA PHE A 347 -8.19 -9.36 19.70
C PHE A 347 -7.12 -8.31 19.41
N SER A 348 -5.85 -8.71 19.33
CA SER A 348 -4.74 -7.82 18.97
C SER A 348 -4.98 -7.11 17.63
N LEU A 349 -5.37 -7.85 16.59
CA LEU A 349 -5.62 -7.28 15.27
C LEU A 349 -6.75 -6.24 15.31
N VAL A 350 -7.88 -6.60 15.92
CA VAL A 350 -9.04 -5.69 16.06
C VAL A 350 -8.67 -4.46 16.88
N PHE A 351 -7.89 -4.64 17.95
CA PHE A 351 -7.43 -3.55 18.80
C PHE A 351 -6.52 -2.59 18.05
N VAL A 352 -5.56 -3.07 17.25
CA VAL A 352 -4.71 -2.20 16.42
C VAL A 352 -5.50 -1.50 15.32
N MET A 353 -6.45 -2.18 14.69
CA MET A 353 -7.36 -1.55 13.72
C MET A 353 -8.13 -0.38 14.34
N PHE A 354 -8.66 -0.59 15.56
CA PHE A 354 -9.35 0.46 16.31
C PHE A 354 -8.42 1.63 16.69
N LEU A 355 -7.18 1.34 17.12
CA LEU A 355 -6.19 2.36 17.44
C LEU A 355 -5.78 3.18 16.21
N ASN A 356 -5.72 2.57 15.03
CA ASN A 356 -5.41 3.29 13.79
C ASN A 356 -6.57 4.19 13.36
N HIS A 357 -7.83 3.76 13.58
CA HIS A 357 -8.99 4.62 13.34
C HIS A 357 -9.03 5.85 14.27
N HIS A 358 -8.55 5.72 15.50
CA HIS A 358 -8.46 6.81 16.48
C HIS A 358 -7.02 7.29 16.65
N GLU A 359 -6.49 8.02 15.67
CA GLU A 359 -5.08 8.47 15.56
C GLU A 359 -4.49 9.19 16.80
N ASN A 360 -5.33 9.69 17.72
CA ASN A 360 -4.90 10.42 18.94
C ASN A 360 -5.24 9.71 20.26
N ALA A 361 -5.78 8.50 20.23
CA ALA A 361 -6.17 7.77 21.43
C ALA A 361 -5.05 6.82 21.89
N ASP A 362 -4.32 7.23 22.92
CA ASP A 362 -3.43 6.34 23.68
C ASP A 362 -4.11 5.92 25.01
N PRO A 363 -5.09 5.00 24.98
CA PRO A 363 -5.83 4.60 26.18
C PRO A 363 -4.90 3.97 27.23
N VAL A 364 -3.90 3.20 26.81
CA VAL A 364 -2.95 2.55 27.71
C VAL A 364 -2.02 3.56 28.38
N CYS A 365 -1.51 4.55 27.63
CA CYS A 365 -0.66 5.59 28.22
C CYS A 365 -1.46 6.47 29.19
N THR A 366 -2.71 6.78 28.86
CA THR A 366 -3.64 7.50 29.75
C THR A 366 -3.95 6.69 31.01
N PHE A 367 -4.14 5.39 30.89
CA PHE A 367 -4.39 4.48 32.00
C PHE A 367 -3.16 4.33 32.91
N LEU A 368 -1.96 4.15 32.34
CA LEU A 368 -0.69 4.11 33.08
C LEU A 368 -0.42 5.43 33.81
N ARG A 369 -0.70 6.58 33.17
CA ARG A 369 -0.57 7.90 33.80
C ARG A 369 -1.56 8.08 34.95
N ARG A 370 -2.79 7.55 34.82
CA ARG A 370 -3.78 7.54 35.91
C ARG A 370 -3.39 6.60 37.05
N LEU A 371 -2.79 5.45 36.76
CA LEU A 371 -2.26 4.53 37.78
C LEU A 371 -1.07 5.15 38.52
N SER A 372 -0.12 5.74 37.80
CA SER A 372 1.03 6.43 38.39
C SER A 372 0.61 7.64 39.23
N HIS A 373 -0.37 8.44 38.78
CA HIS A 373 -0.93 9.53 39.60
C HIS A 373 -1.72 9.03 40.82
N ARG A 374 -2.31 7.83 40.76
CA ARG A 374 -2.99 7.24 41.90
C ARG A 374 -1.98 6.76 42.94
N GLU A 375 -0.87 6.19 42.50
CA GLU A 375 0.23 5.74 43.37
C GLU A 375 0.96 6.92 44.03
N SER A 376 1.22 8.01 43.28
CA SER A 376 1.82 9.23 43.83
C SER A 376 0.92 9.90 44.87
N ARG A 377 -0.40 9.94 44.64
CA ARG A 377 -1.37 10.46 45.61
C ARG A 377 -1.48 9.61 46.87
N ILE A 378 -1.37 8.29 46.75
CA ILE A 378 -1.37 7.40 47.93
C ILE A 378 -0.08 7.61 48.74
N SER A 379 1.07 7.74 48.06
CA SER A 379 2.35 8.03 48.72
C SER A 379 2.39 9.41 49.40
N GLU A 380 1.80 10.45 48.80
CA GLU A 380 1.68 11.78 49.42
C GLU A 380 0.73 11.75 50.62
N ALA A 381 -0.42 11.06 50.52
CA ALA A 381 -1.34 10.90 51.63
C ALA A 381 -0.72 10.13 52.81
N GLU A 382 0.09 9.10 52.55
CA GLU A 382 0.83 8.39 53.61
C GLU A 382 1.94 9.23 54.23
N LEU A 383 2.58 10.13 53.47
CA LEU A 383 3.56 11.09 53.97
C LEU A 383 2.91 12.17 54.85
N GLU A 384 1.81 12.78 54.41
CA GLU A 384 1.04 13.76 55.19
C GLU A 384 0.45 13.13 56.47
N GLN A 385 0.02 11.87 56.39
CA GLN A 385 -0.47 11.13 57.55
C GLN A 385 0.66 10.76 58.53
N ARG A 386 1.89 10.56 58.04
CA ARG A 386 3.07 10.36 58.89
C ARG A 386 3.55 11.66 59.54
N GLU A 387 3.55 12.78 58.82
CA GLU A 387 3.92 14.09 59.37
C GLU A 387 2.94 14.56 60.44
N SER A 388 1.63 14.37 60.25
CA SER A 388 0.61 14.72 61.25
C SER A 388 0.68 13.88 62.52
N LEU A 389 1.15 12.63 62.44
CA LEU A 389 1.38 11.78 63.62
C LEU A 389 2.63 12.20 64.41
N ILE A 390 3.63 12.80 63.76
CA ILE A 390 4.85 13.30 64.41
C ILE A 390 4.55 14.61 65.14
N SER A 391 3.76 15.52 64.56
CA SER A 391 3.42 16.81 65.17
C SER A 391 2.57 16.71 66.45
N ILE A 392 1.82 15.61 66.64
CA ILE A 392 0.99 15.42 67.83
C ILE A 392 1.83 15.09 69.08
N ASN A 393 3.06 14.62 68.90
CA ASN A 393 3.89 14.13 70.01
C ASN A 393 4.89 15.15 70.57
N GLU A 394 5.07 16.31 69.92
CA GLU A 394 6.00 17.35 70.39
C GLU A 394 5.34 18.34 71.39
N ASP A 395 4.01 18.43 71.46
CA ASP A 395 3.30 19.41 72.30
C ASP A 395 3.10 18.98 73.78
N HIS A 396 3.75 17.91 74.24
CA HIS A 396 3.59 17.40 75.62
C HIS A 396 4.85 17.40 76.51
N GLU A 397 5.97 17.99 76.08
CA GLU A 397 7.13 18.23 76.95
C GLU A 397 7.43 19.74 77.10
N ALA A 398 6.67 20.42 77.97
CA ALA A 398 7.06 21.69 78.58
C ALA A 398 6.45 21.85 79.98
#